data_AF-A0A7V9EEK1-F1
#
_entry.id   AF-A0A7V9EEK1-F1
#
_cell.length_a   1.000
_cell.length_b   1.000
_cell.length_c   1.000
_cell.angle_alpha   90.00
_cell.angle_beta   90.00
_cell.angle_gamma   90.00
#
_symmetry.space_group_name_H-M   'P 1'
#
loop_
_entity.id
_entity.type
_entity.pdbx_description
1 polymer ?
#
loop_
_entity_poly.entity_id
_entity_poly.type
_entity_poly.pdbx_seq_one_letter_code
_entity_poly.pdbx_strand_id
1 'polypeptide(L)'
;MLATFLQNEQFIQALYILSFTLFIIGLRGVTSPATARRGNMTAAVGMAIAVVATLLIPETGDFGLIALGVAIGTIIGVPAARSVQMTQMPQMVALFNGVGGGAVALIAWAEFRRSGGDLPLEEMIPILFAAIVGSISFWGSNIAFAKLQEILPGKPISLPGQQFVNGALLLVAIGCAVAIAAGSGAELLFIGILVSAAVLGNMFVLPIGGADMPVVISLLNAFTGLSAAAAGIALGNIALIVGGIIVGASGSILTNLMANAMSRSIPAIVAGGFGGVDLTTGGDGESKPVRSTDASDAAIQLTYASRVVIAPGYGLAVAQAQHAVREMANELEKHDVEVVYAIHPVAGRMPGHMNVLLAEADVPYEKLIEMDDINSELPQIDVALVIGANDTVNPEAGMPIIDVQQCGQVIILKRSMSAGFAGIDNPLFYNENTSLLFGDAKESVANVTGEVKEL
;
A
#
# COMPACT_ATOMS: atom_id res chain seq x y z
N MET A 1 4.93 -10.30 -47.35
CA MET A 1 6.14 -10.90 -46.74
C MET A 1 6.40 -10.32 -45.35
N LEU A 2 6.58 -8.99 -45.21
CA LEU A 2 6.84 -8.37 -43.90
C LEU A 2 5.62 -8.37 -42.96
N ALA A 3 4.43 -8.00 -43.46
CA ALA A 3 3.18 -8.10 -42.69
C ALA A 3 2.86 -9.56 -42.27
N THR A 4 3.15 -10.51 -43.17
CA THR A 4 2.96 -11.95 -42.95
C THR A 4 3.92 -12.52 -41.89
N PHE A 5 5.10 -11.92 -41.75
CA PHE A 5 6.09 -12.28 -40.71
C PHE A 5 5.72 -11.69 -39.35
N LEU A 6 5.31 -10.42 -39.31
CA LEU A 6 4.92 -9.74 -38.06
C LEU A 6 3.66 -10.34 -37.42
N GLN A 7 2.76 -10.91 -38.23
CA GLN A 7 1.54 -11.58 -37.78
C GLN A 7 1.72 -13.10 -37.61
N ASN A 8 2.96 -13.59 -37.68
CA ASN A 8 3.25 -15.00 -37.43
C ASN A 8 3.07 -15.32 -35.94
N GLU A 9 2.34 -16.39 -35.62
CA GLU A 9 2.04 -16.79 -34.25
C GLU A 9 3.31 -17.01 -33.40
N GLN A 10 4.35 -17.63 -33.98
CA GLN A 10 5.61 -17.88 -33.28
C GLN A 10 6.34 -16.58 -32.97
N PHE A 11 6.25 -15.58 -33.86
CA PHE A 11 6.82 -14.26 -33.63
C PHE A 11 6.11 -13.53 -32.50
N ILE A 12 4.77 -13.56 -32.46
CA ILE A 12 3.98 -12.97 -31.38
C ILE A 12 4.28 -13.66 -30.05
N GLN A 13 4.36 -14.99 -30.02
CA GLN A 13 4.75 -15.74 -28.83
C GLN A 13 6.17 -15.38 -28.36
N ALA A 14 7.12 -15.19 -29.27
CA ALA A 14 8.47 -14.74 -28.93
C ALA A 14 8.49 -13.33 -28.31
N LEU A 15 7.66 -12.40 -28.81
CA LEU A 15 7.49 -11.08 -28.21
C LEU A 15 6.90 -11.16 -26.79
N TYR A 16 5.93 -12.05 -26.57
CA TYR A 16 5.40 -12.30 -25.22
C TYR A 16 6.46 -12.86 -24.28
N ILE A 17 7.25 -13.86 -24.69
CA ILE A 17 8.37 -14.39 -23.89
C ILE A 17 9.37 -13.28 -23.54
N LEU A 18 9.71 -12.42 -24.52
CA LEU A 18 10.59 -11.28 -24.31
C LEU A 18 10.00 -10.31 -23.29
N SER A 19 8.72 -9.96 -23.43
CA SER A 19 8.00 -9.10 -22.48
C SER A 19 8.06 -9.65 -21.05
N PHE A 20 7.83 -10.95 -20.84
CA PHE A 20 7.84 -11.54 -19.49
C PHE A 20 9.24 -11.59 -18.89
N THR A 21 10.24 -11.88 -19.72
CA THR A 21 11.64 -11.82 -19.31
C THR A 21 11.97 -10.41 -18.81
N LEU A 22 11.51 -9.37 -19.51
CA LEU A 22 11.68 -7.99 -19.09
C LEU A 22 10.88 -7.64 -17.82
N PHE A 23 9.67 -8.17 -17.63
CA PHE A 23 8.93 -7.99 -16.37
C PHE A 23 9.65 -8.62 -15.18
N ILE A 24 10.18 -9.84 -15.32
CA ILE A 24 10.92 -10.52 -14.25
C ILE A 24 12.21 -9.76 -13.92
N ILE A 25 12.98 -9.36 -14.94
CA ILE A 25 14.20 -8.55 -14.74
C ILE A 25 13.83 -7.20 -14.12
N GLY A 26 12.74 -6.58 -14.58
CA GLY A 26 12.24 -5.31 -14.08
C GLY A 26 11.90 -5.37 -12.58
N LEU A 27 11.12 -6.36 -12.16
CA LEU A 27 10.76 -6.59 -10.76
C LEU A 27 11.97 -6.88 -9.88
N ARG A 28 12.91 -7.70 -10.37
CA ARG A 28 14.19 -7.91 -9.68
C ARG A 28 14.99 -6.61 -9.54
N GLY A 29 14.91 -5.72 -10.51
CA GLY A 29 15.54 -4.40 -10.42
C GLY A 29 14.91 -3.48 -9.38
N VAL A 30 13.64 -3.68 -9.00
CA VAL A 30 12.94 -2.84 -8.01
C VAL A 30 13.27 -3.24 -6.57
N THR A 31 13.90 -4.39 -6.33
CA THR A 31 14.26 -4.83 -4.96
C THR A 31 15.42 -4.06 -4.34
N SER A 32 16.15 -3.25 -5.12
CA SER A 32 17.22 -2.38 -4.61
C SER A 32 17.01 -0.94 -5.08
N PRO A 33 17.16 0.06 -4.20
CA PRO A 33 17.05 1.47 -4.56
C PRO A 33 17.95 1.87 -5.74
N ALA A 34 19.18 1.34 -5.79
CA ALA A 34 20.15 1.66 -6.83
C ALA A 34 19.71 1.21 -8.24
N THR A 35 18.97 0.09 -8.33
CA THR A 35 18.49 -0.45 -9.60
C THR A 35 17.03 -0.10 -9.88
N ALA A 36 16.28 0.43 -8.91
CA ALA A 36 14.83 0.61 -8.98
C ALA A 36 14.36 1.37 -10.22
N ARG A 37 15.03 2.48 -10.57
CA ARG A 37 14.68 3.27 -11.76
C ARG A 37 14.86 2.48 -13.06
N ARG A 38 15.95 1.72 -13.17
CA ARG A 38 16.23 0.86 -14.34
C ARG A 38 15.27 -0.34 -14.37
N GLY A 39 14.95 -0.92 -13.21
CA GLY A 39 13.97 -1.98 -13.07
C GLY A 39 12.60 -1.55 -13.59
N ASN A 40 12.10 -0.39 -13.13
CA ASN A 40 10.83 0.16 -13.58
C ASN A 40 10.81 0.43 -15.10
N MET A 41 11.87 1.02 -15.65
CA MET A 41 11.97 1.27 -17.09
C MET A 41 11.97 -0.05 -17.90
N THR A 42 12.68 -1.07 -17.43
CA THR A 42 12.69 -2.41 -18.05
C THR A 42 11.29 -3.03 -18.08
N ALA A 43 10.54 -2.93 -16.98
CA ALA A 43 9.16 -3.39 -16.92
C ALA A 43 8.23 -2.60 -17.87
N ALA A 44 8.41 -1.28 -17.98
CA ALA A 44 7.64 -0.45 -18.90
C ALA A 44 7.88 -0.83 -20.38
N VAL A 45 9.14 -1.12 -20.75
CA VAL A 45 9.48 -1.63 -22.09
C VAL A 45 8.83 -2.99 -22.33
N GLY A 46 8.83 -3.88 -21.33
CA GLY A 46 8.10 -5.15 -21.38
C GLY A 46 6.62 -4.93 -21.71
N MET A 47 5.94 -4.06 -20.97
CA MET A 47 4.53 -3.73 -21.22
C MET A 47 4.29 -3.18 -22.62
N ALA A 48 5.15 -2.29 -23.13
CA ALA A 48 5.04 -1.78 -24.49
C ALA A 48 5.15 -2.91 -25.53
N ILE A 49 6.08 -3.85 -25.34
CA ILE A 49 6.23 -5.03 -26.22
C ILE A 49 4.98 -5.92 -26.16
N ALA A 50 4.43 -6.18 -24.98
CA ALA A 50 3.20 -6.96 -24.84
C ALA A 50 2.02 -6.32 -25.59
N VAL A 51 1.82 -5.01 -25.43
CA VAL A 51 0.75 -4.28 -26.14
C VAL A 51 0.95 -4.37 -27.65
N VAL A 52 2.17 -4.14 -28.15
CA VAL A 52 2.47 -4.26 -29.58
C VAL A 52 2.22 -5.69 -30.08
N ALA A 53 2.65 -6.71 -29.32
CA ALA A 53 2.42 -8.11 -29.67
C ALA A 53 0.93 -8.44 -29.77
N THR A 54 0.10 -7.94 -28.84
CA THR A 54 -1.36 -8.12 -28.88
C THR A 54 -1.97 -7.42 -30.11
N LEU A 55 -1.53 -6.22 -30.47
CA LEU A 55 -2.01 -5.50 -31.65
C LEU A 55 -1.65 -6.18 -32.99
N LEU A 56 -0.66 -7.09 -32.98
CA LEU A 56 -0.26 -7.86 -34.16
C LEU A 56 -1.10 -9.14 -34.35
N ILE A 57 -1.97 -9.51 -33.39
CA ILE A 57 -2.86 -10.66 -33.53
C ILE A 57 -3.82 -10.41 -34.71
N PRO A 58 -3.91 -11.31 -35.70
CA PRO A 58 -4.71 -11.11 -36.93
C PRO A 58 -6.19 -10.79 -36.71
N GLU A 59 -6.77 -11.32 -35.63
CA GLU A 59 -8.19 -11.14 -35.28
C GLU A 59 -8.47 -9.86 -34.50
N THR A 60 -7.44 -9.04 -34.23
CA THR A 60 -7.60 -7.76 -33.52
C THR A 60 -8.35 -6.76 -34.40
N GLY A 61 -9.66 -6.63 -34.16
CA GLY A 61 -10.54 -5.66 -34.81
C GLY A 61 -10.61 -4.30 -34.08
N ASP A 62 -11.26 -3.33 -34.71
CA ASP A 62 -11.63 -2.02 -34.14
C ASP A 62 -10.49 -1.22 -33.49
N PHE A 63 -9.39 -1.05 -34.23
CA PHE A 63 -8.26 -0.18 -33.83
C PHE A 63 -8.69 1.23 -33.38
N GLY A 64 -9.80 1.76 -33.91
CA GLY A 64 -10.37 3.04 -33.48
C GLY A 64 -10.87 3.01 -32.03
N LEU A 65 -11.58 1.95 -31.62
CA LEU A 65 -12.05 1.78 -30.24
C LEU A 65 -10.89 1.47 -29.28
N ILE A 66 -9.93 0.66 -29.73
CA ILE A 66 -8.72 0.37 -28.94
C ILE A 66 -7.93 1.67 -28.69
N ALA A 67 -7.67 2.45 -29.74
CA ALA A 67 -6.96 3.72 -29.64
C ALA A 67 -7.72 4.72 -28.76
N LEU A 68 -9.05 4.77 -28.87
CA LEU A 68 -9.90 5.60 -28.02
C LEU A 68 -9.80 5.20 -26.54
N GLY A 69 -9.88 3.90 -26.24
CA GLY A 69 -9.73 3.38 -24.87
C GLY A 69 -8.37 3.73 -24.27
N VAL A 70 -7.29 3.50 -25.02
CA VAL A 70 -5.92 3.88 -24.62
C VAL A 70 -5.81 5.40 -24.41
N ALA A 71 -6.39 6.20 -25.31
CA ALA A 71 -6.37 7.65 -25.21
C ALA A 71 -7.10 8.14 -23.95
N ILE A 72 -8.32 7.65 -23.69
CA ILE A 72 -9.08 8.01 -22.49
C ILE A 72 -8.33 7.60 -21.22
N GLY A 73 -7.84 6.36 -21.16
CA GLY A 73 -7.06 5.86 -20.03
C GLY A 73 -5.80 6.68 -19.78
N THR A 74 -5.10 7.08 -20.83
CA THR A 74 -3.88 7.90 -20.74
C THR A 74 -4.19 9.34 -20.30
N ILE A 75 -5.25 9.95 -20.87
CA ILE A 75 -5.67 11.33 -20.55
C ILE A 75 -6.14 11.45 -19.10
N ILE A 76 -6.76 10.42 -18.54
CA ILE A 76 -7.20 10.43 -17.14
C ILE A 76 -6.06 9.99 -16.21
N GLY A 77 -5.38 8.89 -16.54
CA GLY A 77 -4.40 8.26 -15.67
C GLY A 77 -3.09 9.03 -15.51
N VAL A 78 -2.53 9.59 -16.59
CA VAL A 78 -1.23 10.27 -16.53
C VAL A 78 -1.30 11.57 -15.72
N PRO A 79 -2.28 12.47 -15.93
CA PRO A 79 -2.39 13.66 -15.10
C PRO A 79 -2.64 13.31 -13.64
N ALA A 80 -3.57 12.38 -13.35
CA ALA A 80 -3.87 11.96 -11.99
C ALA A 80 -2.63 11.39 -11.28
N ALA A 81 -1.82 10.58 -11.95
CA ALA A 81 -0.58 10.04 -11.37
C ALA A 81 0.50 11.11 -11.13
N ARG A 82 0.54 12.19 -11.92
CA ARG A 82 1.55 13.25 -11.81
C ARG A 82 1.17 14.36 -10.84
N SER A 83 -0.10 14.54 -10.54
CA SER A 83 -0.59 15.61 -9.67
C SER A 83 -0.72 15.21 -8.19
N VAL A 84 -0.59 13.91 -7.88
CA VAL A 84 -0.79 13.40 -6.52
C VAL A 84 0.47 13.61 -5.68
N GLN A 85 0.27 14.08 -4.45
CA GLN A 85 1.34 14.27 -3.48
C GLN A 85 1.87 12.91 -2.96
N MET A 86 3.14 12.85 -2.57
CA MET A 86 3.75 11.59 -2.10
C MET A 86 3.05 10.99 -0.87
N THR A 87 2.43 11.82 -0.03
CA THR A 87 1.63 11.39 1.13
C THR A 87 0.31 10.71 0.77
N GLN A 88 -0.19 10.97 -0.44
CA GLN A 88 -1.45 10.49 -1.00
C GLN A 88 -1.25 9.26 -1.91
N MET A 89 -0.02 8.77 -2.06
CA MET A 89 0.29 7.59 -2.87
C MET A 89 -0.52 6.33 -2.51
N PRO A 90 -0.81 6.01 -1.23
CA PRO A 90 -1.53 4.79 -0.89
C PRO A 90 -2.91 4.68 -1.56
N GLN A 91 -3.67 5.78 -1.59
CA GLN A 91 -5.01 5.75 -2.17
C GLN A 91 -4.97 5.68 -3.71
N MET A 92 -3.96 6.27 -4.35
CA MET A 92 -3.80 6.16 -5.80
C MET A 92 -3.46 4.74 -6.22
N VAL A 93 -2.63 4.05 -5.44
CA VAL A 93 -2.35 2.62 -5.66
C VAL A 93 -3.63 1.81 -5.53
N ALA A 94 -4.47 2.08 -4.53
CA ALA A 94 -5.77 1.44 -4.38
C ALA A 94 -6.65 1.66 -5.63
N LEU A 95 -6.79 2.91 -6.09
CA LEU A 95 -7.62 3.25 -7.24
C LEU A 95 -7.14 2.57 -8.53
N PHE A 96 -5.84 2.61 -8.83
CA PHE A 96 -5.28 1.96 -10.02
C PHE A 96 -5.39 0.43 -9.98
N ASN A 97 -5.19 -0.17 -8.81
CA ASN A 97 -5.45 -1.60 -8.63
C ASN A 97 -6.92 -1.93 -8.92
N GLY A 98 -7.83 -1.12 -8.39
CA GLY A 98 -9.27 -1.27 -8.61
C GLY A 98 -9.61 -1.30 -10.09
N VAL A 99 -9.17 -0.30 -10.85
CA VAL A 99 -9.39 -0.21 -12.31
C VAL A 99 -8.88 -1.47 -13.04
N GLY A 100 -7.74 -2.04 -12.62
CA GLY A 100 -7.24 -3.32 -13.13
C GLY A 100 -8.21 -4.49 -12.88
N GLY A 101 -8.72 -4.64 -11.65
CA GLY A 101 -9.73 -5.65 -11.32
C GLY A 101 -11.04 -5.47 -12.11
N GLY A 102 -11.45 -4.22 -12.32
CA GLY A 102 -12.63 -3.87 -13.12
C GLY A 102 -12.45 -4.25 -14.59
N ALA A 103 -11.26 -4.01 -15.16
CA ALA A 103 -10.94 -4.42 -16.52
C ALA A 103 -11.04 -5.94 -16.69
N VAL A 104 -10.52 -6.72 -15.73
CA VAL A 104 -10.63 -8.19 -15.74
C VAL A 104 -12.08 -8.66 -15.66
N ALA A 105 -12.90 -8.03 -14.80
CA ALA A 105 -14.33 -8.35 -14.70
C ALA A 105 -15.09 -8.04 -16.00
N LEU A 106 -14.75 -6.94 -16.68
CA LEU A 106 -15.31 -6.59 -17.98
C LEU A 106 -14.85 -7.52 -19.09
N ILE A 107 -13.59 -7.97 -19.08
CA ILE A 107 -13.07 -8.99 -20.00
C ILE A 107 -13.87 -10.28 -19.84
N ALA A 108 -14.09 -10.74 -18.59
CA ALA A 108 -14.88 -11.93 -18.32
C ALA A 108 -16.32 -11.81 -18.83
N TRP A 109 -16.96 -10.64 -18.64
CA TRP A 109 -18.31 -10.40 -19.16
C TRP A 109 -18.36 -10.35 -20.69
N ALA A 110 -17.40 -9.67 -21.30
CA ALA A 110 -17.30 -9.59 -22.76
C ALA A 110 -17.11 -10.97 -23.39
N GLU A 111 -16.27 -11.81 -22.79
CA GLU A 111 -16.00 -13.17 -23.26
C GLU A 111 -17.23 -14.07 -23.12
N PHE A 112 -17.93 -14.02 -21.99
CA PHE A 112 -19.20 -14.72 -21.80
C PHE A 112 -20.26 -14.31 -22.85
N ARG A 113 -20.34 -13.01 -23.16
CA ARG A 113 -21.26 -12.51 -24.20
C ARG A 113 -20.85 -12.93 -25.60
N ARG A 114 -19.55 -12.93 -25.90
CA ARG A 114 -19.00 -13.32 -27.20
C ARG A 114 -19.31 -14.77 -27.53
N SER A 115 -19.20 -15.66 -26.55
CA SER A 115 -19.50 -17.08 -26.68
C SER A 115 -21.00 -17.41 -26.57
N GLY A 116 -21.85 -16.44 -26.21
CA GLY A 116 -23.27 -16.70 -25.94
C GLY A 116 -23.49 -17.59 -24.71
N GLY A 117 -22.51 -17.67 -23.81
CA GLY A 117 -22.52 -18.55 -22.65
C GLY A 117 -22.23 -20.02 -22.95
N ASP A 118 -21.83 -20.36 -24.18
CA ASP A 118 -21.43 -21.71 -24.58
C ASP A 118 -19.90 -21.81 -24.65
N LEU A 119 -19.28 -22.03 -23.49
CA LEU A 119 -17.84 -22.23 -23.35
C LEU A 119 -17.54 -23.61 -22.74
N PRO A 120 -16.46 -24.27 -23.18
CA PRO A 120 -15.91 -25.41 -22.45
C PRO A 120 -15.69 -25.07 -20.97
N LEU A 121 -15.90 -26.05 -20.08
CA LEU A 121 -15.74 -25.84 -18.63
C LEU A 121 -14.34 -25.34 -18.24
N GLU A 122 -13.32 -25.72 -19.01
CA GLU A 122 -11.93 -25.30 -18.82
C GLU A 122 -11.72 -23.79 -19.04
N GLU A 123 -12.54 -23.15 -19.87
CA GLU A 123 -12.53 -21.70 -20.12
C GLU A 123 -13.57 -20.98 -19.25
N MET A 124 -14.74 -21.61 -19.06
CA MET A 124 -15.85 -21.04 -18.29
C MET A 124 -15.48 -20.83 -16.81
N ILE A 125 -14.86 -21.82 -16.16
CA ILE A 125 -14.54 -21.74 -14.73
C ILE A 125 -13.58 -20.57 -14.43
N PRO A 126 -12.44 -20.41 -15.15
CA PRO A 126 -11.56 -19.27 -14.93
C PRO A 126 -12.22 -17.92 -15.25
N ILE A 127 -13.10 -17.81 -16.25
CA ILE A 127 -13.87 -16.59 -16.54
C ILE A 127 -14.79 -16.21 -15.38
N LEU A 128 -15.53 -17.17 -14.83
CA LEU A 128 -16.43 -16.93 -13.71
C LEU A 128 -15.66 -16.52 -12.45
N PHE A 129 -14.51 -17.16 -12.20
CA PHE A 129 -13.60 -16.75 -11.12
C PHE A 129 -13.08 -15.32 -11.34
N ALA A 130 -12.63 -15.00 -12.56
CA ALA A 130 -12.14 -13.68 -12.92
C ALA A 130 -13.21 -12.58 -12.74
N ALA A 131 -14.47 -12.87 -13.10
CA ALA A 131 -15.60 -11.97 -12.89
C ALA A 131 -15.86 -11.68 -11.41
N ILE A 132 -15.90 -12.72 -10.56
CA ILE A 132 -16.14 -12.58 -9.13
C ILE A 132 -15.00 -11.80 -8.47
N VAL A 133 -13.77 -12.28 -8.63
CA VAL A 133 -12.61 -11.76 -7.90
C VAL A 133 -12.21 -10.37 -8.43
N GLY A 134 -12.30 -10.15 -9.75
CA GLY A 134 -12.06 -8.85 -10.37
C GLY A 134 -13.08 -7.80 -9.91
N SER A 135 -14.37 -8.17 -9.83
CA SER A 135 -15.42 -7.27 -9.34
C SER A 135 -15.25 -6.93 -7.85
N ILE A 136 -14.97 -7.94 -7.01
CA ILE A 136 -14.65 -7.71 -5.58
C ILE A 136 -13.46 -6.76 -5.45
N SER A 137 -12.41 -6.95 -6.24
CA SER A 137 -11.21 -6.10 -6.21
C SER A 137 -11.51 -4.66 -6.62
N PHE A 138 -12.25 -4.44 -7.71
CA PHE A 138 -12.64 -3.10 -8.16
C PHE A 138 -13.43 -2.35 -7.10
N TRP A 139 -14.51 -2.95 -6.60
CA TRP A 139 -15.40 -2.30 -5.65
C TRP A 139 -14.79 -2.15 -4.26
N GLY A 140 -14.03 -3.15 -3.80
CA GLY A 140 -13.27 -3.04 -2.56
C GLY A 140 -12.21 -1.95 -2.60
N SER A 141 -11.51 -1.82 -3.73
CA SER A 141 -10.46 -0.80 -3.90
C SER A 141 -11.03 0.61 -3.89
N ASN A 142 -12.26 0.82 -4.39
CA ASN A 142 -12.95 2.10 -4.31
C ASN A 142 -13.26 2.51 -2.87
N ILE A 143 -13.67 1.57 -2.01
CA ILE A 143 -13.85 1.85 -0.57
C ILE A 143 -12.52 2.14 0.12
N ALA A 144 -11.45 1.39 -0.22
CA ALA A 144 -10.12 1.64 0.33
C ALA A 144 -9.62 3.04 -0.06
N PHE A 145 -9.77 3.43 -1.33
CA PHE A 145 -9.49 4.78 -1.81
C PHE A 145 -10.30 5.83 -1.03
N ALA A 146 -11.61 5.65 -0.91
CA ALA A 146 -12.48 6.62 -0.27
C ALA A 146 -12.16 6.81 1.23
N LYS A 147 -11.74 5.75 1.93
CA LYS A 147 -11.30 5.85 3.33
C LYS A 147 -9.97 6.56 3.49
N LEU A 148 -8.99 6.27 2.61
CA LEU A 148 -7.67 6.89 2.68
C LEU A 148 -7.69 8.36 2.26
N GLN A 149 -8.56 8.70 1.31
CA GLN A 149 -8.85 10.08 0.90
C GLN A 149 -9.78 10.81 1.90
N GLU A 150 -10.19 10.15 2.98
CA GLU A 150 -11.03 10.71 4.04
C GLU A 150 -12.40 11.20 3.55
N ILE A 151 -12.86 10.71 2.38
CA ILE A 151 -14.23 10.86 1.87
C ILE A 151 -15.18 10.00 2.74
N LEU A 152 -14.72 8.82 3.12
CA LEU A 152 -15.34 7.97 4.12
C LEU A 152 -14.52 8.03 5.42
N PRO A 153 -15.16 7.91 6.59
CA PRO A 153 -14.43 7.92 7.85
C PRO A 153 -13.53 6.68 7.95
N GLY A 154 -12.31 6.87 8.47
CA GLY A 154 -11.32 5.79 8.61
C GLY A 154 -11.66 4.75 9.68
N LYS A 155 -12.67 5.00 10.54
CA LYS A 155 -13.13 4.03 11.53
C LYS A 155 -13.87 2.86 10.85
N PRO A 156 -13.79 1.63 11.39
CA PRO A 156 -14.62 0.50 10.97
C PRO A 156 -16.11 0.88 10.87
N ILE A 157 -16.74 0.57 9.72
CA ILE A 157 -18.18 0.71 9.52
C ILE A 157 -18.75 -0.69 9.33
N SER A 158 -19.37 -1.24 10.38
CA SER A 158 -19.97 -2.57 10.35
C SER A 158 -21.49 -2.50 10.35
N LEU A 159 -22.11 -3.45 9.64
CA LEU A 159 -23.55 -3.69 9.63
C LEU A 159 -23.89 -4.83 10.60
N PRO A 160 -25.06 -4.79 11.27
CA PRO A 160 -25.51 -5.91 12.10
C PRO A 160 -25.68 -7.17 11.23
N GLY A 161 -25.01 -8.27 11.60
CA GLY A 161 -25.07 -9.53 10.85
C GLY A 161 -24.29 -9.53 9.53
N GLN A 162 -23.32 -8.63 9.34
CA GLN A 162 -22.58 -8.49 8.08
C GLN A 162 -21.86 -9.78 7.62
N GLN A 163 -21.44 -10.66 8.52
CA GLN A 163 -20.88 -11.97 8.14
C GLN A 163 -21.88 -12.82 7.38
N PHE A 164 -23.14 -12.83 7.82
CA PHE A 164 -24.23 -13.52 7.13
C PHE A 164 -24.52 -12.86 5.78
N VAL A 165 -24.53 -11.53 5.71
CA VAL A 165 -24.71 -10.79 4.45
C VAL A 165 -23.60 -11.10 3.46
N ASN A 166 -22.34 -11.04 3.89
CA ASN A 166 -21.18 -11.35 3.05
C ASN A 166 -21.22 -12.81 2.57
N GLY A 167 -21.52 -13.75 3.46
CA GLY A 167 -21.69 -15.16 3.11
C GLY A 167 -22.83 -15.37 2.11
N ALA A 168 -23.98 -14.72 2.31
CA ALA A 168 -25.11 -14.81 1.40
C ALA A 168 -24.79 -14.23 0.01
N LEU A 169 -24.14 -13.07 -0.07
CA LEU A 169 -23.71 -12.47 -1.34
C LEU A 169 -22.73 -13.38 -2.09
N LEU A 170 -21.78 -13.98 -1.38
CA LEU A 170 -20.83 -14.92 -1.97
C LEU A 170 -21.55 -16.19 -2.47
N LEU A 171 -22.51 -16.73 -1.71
CA LEU A 171 -23.31 -17.88 -2.13
C LEU A 171 -24.17 -17.55 -3.36
N VAL A 172 -24.71 -16.33 -3.47
CA VAL A 172 -25.44 -15.89 -4.66
C VAL A 172 -24.50 -15.82 -5.87
N ALA A 173 -23.31 -15.23 -5.72
CA ALA A 173 -22.32 -15.16 -6.80
C ALA A 173 -21.90 -16.57 -7.27
N ILE A 174 -21.56 -17.45 -6.33
CA ILE A 174 -21.18 -18.84 -6.62
C ILE A 174 -22.36 -19.62 -7.21
N GLY A 175 -23.57 -19.45 -6.69
CA GLY A 175 -24.77 -20.12 -7.19
C GLY A 175 -25.07 -19.74 -8.64
N CYS A 176 -24.95 -18.45 -8.98
CA CYS A 176 -25.06 -17.99 -10.36
C CYS A 176 -23.94 -18.55 -11.25
N ALA A 177 -22.70 -18.59 -10.74
CA ALA A 177 -21.57 -19.16 -11.47
C ALA A 177 -21.75 -20.66 -11.75
N VAL A 178 -22.20 -21.44 -10.76
CA VAL A 178 -22.49 -22.87 -10.91
C VAL A 178 -23.65 -23.08 -11.90
N ALA A 179 -24.69 -22.26 -11.86
CA ALA A 179 -25.78 -22.34 -12.82
C ALA A 179 -25.32 -22.09 -14.27
N ILE A 180 -24.41 -21.13 -14.47
CA ILE A 180 -23.78 -20.88 -15.77
C ILE A 180 -22.93 -22.08 -16.19
N ALA A 181 -22.05 -22.57 -15.32
CA ALA A 181 -21.20 -23.73 -15.59
C ALA A 181 -22.01 -25.01 -15.88
N ALA A 182 -23.22 -25.13 -15.33
CA ALA A 182 -24.14 -26.23 -15.62
C ALA A 182 -24.86 -26.11 -16.98
N GLY A 183 -24.54 -25.10 -17.80
CA GLY A 183 -25.06 -24.91 -19.15
C GLY A 183 -26.10 -23.80 -19.29
N SER A 184 -26.28 -22.95 -18.28
CA SER A 184 -27.17 -21.79 -18.42
C SER A 184 -26.46 -20.62 -19.10
N GLY A 185 -26.81 -20.33 -20.35
CA GLY A 185 -26.33 -19.15 -21.08
C GLY A 185 -27.03 -17.84 -20.73
N ALA A 186 -27.76 -17.77 -19.60
CA ALA A 186 -28.56 -16.60 -19.25
C ALA A 186 -27.68 -15.42 -18.79
N GLU A 187 -27.65 -14.34 -19.57
CA GLU A 187 -26.88 -13.11 -19.24
C GLU A 187 -27.26 -12.51 -17.87
N LEU A 188 -28.52 -12.66 -17.45
CA LEU A 188 -28.98 -12.23 -16.13
C LEU A 188 -28.23 -12.90 -14.98
N LEU A 189 -27.81 -14.16 -15.13
CA LEU A 189 -27.00 -14.84 -14.11
C LEU A 189 -25.62 -14.21 -14.02
N PHE A 190 -25.01 -13.86 -15.16
CA PHE A 190 -23.71 -13.21 -15.19
C PHE A 190 -23.77 -11.80 -14.57
N ILE A 191 -24.82 -11.04 -14.87
CA ILE A 191 -25.08 -9.75 -14.21
C ILE A 191 -25.28 -9.96 -12.70
N GLY A 192 -26.00 -11.02 -12.30
CA GLY A 192 -26.15 -11.44 -10.92
C GLY A 192 -24.81 -11.67 -10.21
N ILE A 193 -23.86 -12.32 -10.88
CA ILE A 193 -22.47 -12.47 -10.40
C ILE A 193 -21.83 -11.11 -10.19
N LEU A 194 -21.84 -10.24 -11.21
CA LEU A 194 -21.17 -8.95 -11.16
C LEU A 194 -21.73 -8.06 -10.04
N VAL A 195 -23.05 -7.98 -9.90
CA VAL A 195 -23.73 -7.16 -8.89
C VAL A 195 -23.52 -7.72 -7.49
N SER A 196 -23.68 -9.03 -7.28
CA SER A 196 -23.44 -9.64 -5.96
C SER A 196 -21.98 -9.50 -5.53
N ALA A 197 -21.03 -9.73 -6.44
CA ALA A 197 -19.60 -9.52 -6.22
C ALA A 197 -19.26 -8.03 -5.98
N ALA A 198 -19.96 -7.11 -6.64
CA ALA A 198 -19.80 -5.68 -6.42
C ALA A 198 -20.22 -5.27 -5.01
N VAL A 199 -21.42 -5.68 -4.60
CA VAL A 199 -21.92 -5.39 -3.24
C VAL A 199 -21.00 -6.08 -2.22
N LEU A 200 -20.58 -7.32 -2.47
CA LEU A 200 -19.64 -8.03 -1.61
C LEU A 200 -18.30 -7.29 -1.48
N GLY A 201 -17.71 -6.79 -2.58
CA GLY A 201 -16.46 -6.03 -2.54
C GLY A 201 -16.57 -4.79 -1.65
N ASN A 202 -17.66 -4.04 -1.76
CA ASN A 202 -17.93 -2.91 -0.88
C ASN A 202 -18.08 -3.36 0.59
N MET A 203 -18.90 -4.37 0.86
CA MET A 203 -19.17 -4.89 2.20
C MET A 203 -17.98 -5.63 2.82
N PHE A 204 -17.02 -6.07 2.02
CA PHE A 204 -15.79 -6.71 2.48
C PHE A 204 -14.80 -5.71 3.07
N VAL A 205 -14.70 -4.50 2.48
CA VAL A 205 -13.71 -3.47 2.89
C VAL A 205 -14.28 -2.44 3.88
N LEU A 206 -15.59 -2.21 3.88
CA LEU A 206 -16.27 -1.32 4.83
C LEU A 206 -15.98 -1.56 6.34
N PRO A 207 -15.88 -2.80 6.85
CA PRO A 207 -15.63 -3.03 8.27
C PRO A 207 -14.16 -2.88 8.65
N ILE A 208 -13.25 -2.76 7.68
CA ILE A 208 -11.80 -2.74 7.96
C ILE A 208 -11.36 -1.31 8.33
N GLY A 209 -10.51 -1.15 9.35
CA GLY A 209 -10.04 0.15 9.82
C GLY A 209 -9.01 0.81 8.90
N GLY A 210 -8.84 2.13 9.02
CA GLY A 210 -7.91 2.94 8.21
C GLY A 210 -6.46 2.49 8.23
N ALA A 211 -5.91 2.04 9.38
CA ALA A 211 -4.52 1.57 9.45
C ALA A 211 -4.33 0.19 8.84
N ASP A 212 -5.38 -0.61 8.72
CA ASP A 212 -5.31 -1.90 8.06
C ASP A 212 -5.46 -1.78 6.54
N MET A 213 -5.84 -0.60 6.03
CA MET A 213 -6.02 -0.35 4.60
C MET A 213 -4.81 -0.72 3.75
N PRO A 214 -3.55 -0.49 4.16
CA PRO A 214 -2.41 -0.92 3.36
C PRO A 214 -2.38 -2.43 3.12
N VAL A 215 -2.71 -3.24 4.14
CA VAL A 215 -2.80 -4.70 4.01
C VAL A 215 -3.95 -5.09 3.09
N VAL A 216 -5.09 -4.40 3.21
CA VAL A 216 -6.24 -4.61 2.32
C VAL A 216 -5.90 -4.28 0.87
N ILE A 217 -5.19 -3.18 0.61
CA ILE A 217 -4.76 -2.81 -0.75
C ILE A 217 -3.86 -3.90 -1.34
N SER A 218 -2.91 -4.40 -0.55
CA SER A 218 -2.04 -5.50 -0.98
C SER A 218 -2.83 -6.79 -1.26
N LEU A 219 -3.82 -7.11 -0.43
CA LEU A 219 -4.70 -8.27 -0.62
C LEU A 219 -5.54 -8.13 -1.90
N LEU A 220 -6.15 -6.96 -2.12
CA LEU A 220 -6.92 -6.68 -3.34
C LEU A 220 -6.02 -6.67 -4.58
N ASN A 221 -4.75 -6.26 -4.46
CA ASN A 221 -3.76 -6.38 -5.52
C ASN A 221 -3.45 -7.85 -5.87
N ALA A 222 -3.35 -8.71 -4.86
CA ALA A 222 -3.23 -10.15 -5.08
C ALA A 222 -4.45 -10.71 -5.82
N PHE A 223 -5.66 -10.28 -5.43
CA PHE A 223 -6.92 -10.67 -6.09
C PHE A 223 -6.96 -10.23 -7.55
N THR A 224 -6.58 -8.98 -7.85
CA THR A 224 -6.47 -8.48 -9.23
C THR A 224 -5.53 -9.37 -10.05
N GLY A 225 -4.33 -9.66 -9.55
CA GLY A 225 -3.36 -10.52 -10.23
C GLY A 225 -3.89 -11.93 -10.50
N LEU A 226 -4.46 -12.59 -9.48
CA LEU A 226 -5.05 -13.94 -9.61
C LEU A 226 -6.23 -13.97 -10.59
N SER A 227 -7.09 -12.94 -10.57
CA SER A 227 -8.21 -12.82 -11.51
C SER A 227 -7.72 -12.62 -12.95
N ALA A 228 -6.69 -11.80 -13.16
CA ALA A 228 -6.08 -11.59 -14.47
C ALA A 228 -5.45 -12.88 -15.01
N ALA A 229 -4.79 -13.67 -14.14
CA ALA A 229 -4.25 -14.96 -14.51
C ALA A 229 -5.34 -15.94 -14.95
N ALA A 230 -6.46 -16.00 -14.22
CA ALA A 230 -7.60 -16.83 -14.57
C ALA A 230 -8.23 -16.42 -15.91
N ALA A 231 -8.44 -15.12 -16.14
CA ALA A 231 -8.87 -14.63 -17.46
C ALA A 231 -7.87 -14.98 -18.56
N GLY A 232 -6.56 -14.92 -18.26
CA GLY A 232 -5.51 -15.34 -19.18
C GLY A 232 -5.59 -16.82 -19.55
N ILE A 233 -5.88 -17.70 -18.59
CA ILE A 233 -6.06 -19.14 -18.83
C ILE A 233 -7.23 -19.36 -19.79
N ALA A 234 -8.38 -18.74 -19.52
CA ALA A 234 -9.56 -18.90 -20.37
C ALA A 234 -9.36 -18.35 -21.80
N LEU A 235 -8.59 -17.28 -21.95
CA LEU A 235 -8.32 -16.67 -23.25
C LEU A 235 -7.12 -17.27 -23.98
N GLY A 236 -6.45 -18.28 -23.41
CA GLY A 236 -5.17 -18.79 -23.94
C GLY A 236 -4.07 -17.71 -24.02
N ASN A 237 -4.17 -16.64 -23.23
CA ASN A 237 -3.29 -15.49 -23.29
C ASN A 237 -2.17 -15.60 -22.25
N ILE A 238 -1.01 -16.07 -22.70
CA ILE A 238 0.19 -16.27 -21.86
C ILE A 238 0.59 -14.97 -21.13
N ALA A 239 0.36 -13.80 -21.72
CA ALA A 239 0.70 -12.52 -21.09
C ALA A 239 -0.13 -12.21 -19.85
N LEU A 240 -1.43 -12.43 -19.94
CA LEU A 240 -2.31 -12.29 -18.80
C LEU A 240 -2.02 -13.36 -17.73
N ILE A 241 -1.69 -14.60 -18.13
CA ILE A 241 -1.32 -15.67 -17.20
C ILE A 241 -0.06 -15.28 -16.40
N VAL A 242 1.04 -14.99 -17.10
CA VAL A 242 2.32 -14.73 -16.46
C VAL A 242 2.29 -13.43 -15.67
N GLY A 243 1.76 -12.35 -16.26
CA GLY A 243 1.63 -11.06 -15.57
C GLY A 243 0.73 -11.16 -14.33
N GLY A 244 -0.41 -11.85 -14.46
CA GLY A 244 -1.36 -12.06 -13.37
C GLY A 244 -0.77 -12.89 -12.22
N ILE A 245 -0.13 -14.01 -12.51
CA ILE A 245 0.47 -14.88 -11.48
C ILE A 245 1.60 -14.15 -10.74
N ILE A 246 2.45 -13.41 -11.45
CA ILE A 246 3.55 -12.66 -10.83
C ILE A 246 3.00 -11.62 -9.85
N VAL A 247 1.99 -10.83 -10.25
CA VAL A 247 1.35 -9.83 -9.39
C VAL A 247 0.59 -10.49 -8.24
N GLY A 248 -0.14 -11.57 -8.51
CA GLY A 248 -0.92 -12.32 -7.53
C GLY A 248 -0.06 -12.94 -6.42
N ALA A 249 1.03 -13.59 -6.80
CA ALA A 249 1.99 -14.18 -5.87
C ALA A 249 2.74 -13.11 -5.07
N SER A 250 3.26 -12.07 -5.74
CA SER A 250 3.96 -10.96 -5.06
C SER A 250 3.04 -10.23 -4.09
N GLY A 251 1.81 -9.93 -4.50
CA GLY A 251 0.80 -9.31 -3.63
C GLY A 251 0.45 -10.18 -2.43
N SER A 252 0.33 -11.51 -2.61
CA SER A 252 0.04 -12.43 -1.50
C SER A 252 1.17 -12.47 -0.47
N ILE A 253 2.42 -12.52 -0.94
CA ILE A 253 3.62 -12.48 -0.09
C ILE A 253 3.69 -11.14 0.65
N LEU A 254 3.53 -10.02 -0.06
CA LEU A 254 3.56 -8.69 0.52
C LEU A 254 2.47 -8.52 1.59
N THR A 255 1.26 -9.01 1.32
CA THR A 255 0.14 -8.97 2.28
C THR A 255 0.52 -9.67 3.58
N ASN A 256 1.15 -10.85 3.50
CA ASN A 256 1.58 -11.60 4.67
C ASN A 256 2.69 -10.88 5.44
N LEU A 257 3.70 -10.35 4.74
CA LEU A 257 4.79 -9.59 5.36
C LEU A 257 4.27 -8.35 6.08
N MET A 258 3.35 -7.61 5.46
CA MET A 258 2.74 -6.43 6.06
C MET A 258 1.87 -6.78 7.28
N ALA A 259 1.06 -7.83 7.19
CA ALA A 259 0.24 -8.28 8.31
C ALA A 259 1.11 -8.67 9.52
N ASN A 260 2.18 -9.45 9.28
CA ASN A 260 3.14 -9.84 10.32
C ASN A 260 3.89 -8.63 10.90
N ALA A 261 4.29 -7.67 10.07
CA ALA A 261 4.93 -6.43 10.53
C ALA A 261 4.00 -5.56 11.39
N MET A 262 2.67 -5.73 11.25
CA MET A 262 1.65 -5.10 12.08
C MET A 262 1.23 -5.96 13.27
N SER A 263 1.88 -7.10 13.54
CA SER A 263 1.49 -8.09 14.55
C SER A 263 0.02 -8.55 14.46
N ARG A 264 -0.54 -8.54 13.26
CA ARG A 264 -1.93 -8.95 13.02
C ARG A 264 -1.98 -10.05 11.97
N SER A 265 -2.86 -11.02 12.17
CA SER A 265 -3.07 -12.07 11.16
C SER A 265 -4.03 -11.58 10.07
N ILE A 266 -3.88 -12.07 8.84
CA ILE A 266 -4.79 -11.74 7.72
C ILE A 266 -6.26 -12.00 8.09
N PRO A 267 -6.63 -13.15 8.71
CA PRO A 267 -7.99 -13.36 9.17
C PRO A 267 -8.46 -12.32 10.19
N ALA A 268 -7.59 -11.89 11.12
CA ALA A 268 -7.93 -10.87 12.11
C ALA A 268 -8.07 -9.46 11.51
N ILE A 269 -7.43 -9.18 10.37
CA ILE A 269 -7.58 -7.92 9.64
C ILE A 269 -8.89 -7.93 8.84
N VAL A 270 -9.15 -9.02 8.10
CA VAL A 270 -10.37 -9.20 7.31
C VAL A 270 -11.60 -9.31 8.21
N ALA A 271 -11.46 -9.95 9.37
CA ALA A 271 -12.48 -10.00 10.41
C ALA A 271 -12.44 -8.77 11.35
N GLY A 272 -11.48 -7.87 11.23
CA GLY A 272 -11.12 -6.85 12.24
C GLY A 272 -12.13 -5.72 12.48
N GLY A 273 -13.27 -5.71 11.77
CA GLY A 273 -14.44 -4.93 12.18
C GLY A 273 -15.43 -5.72 13.05
N PHE A 274 -15.09 -6.96 13.40
CA PHE A 274 -15.95 -7.94 14.07
C PHE A 274 -15.21 -8.53 15.26
N GLY A 275 -15.52 -8.02 16.44
CA GLY A 275 -14.97 -8.56 17.68
C GLY A 275 -13.62 -7.95 18.02
N GLY A 276 -13.58 -6.61 18.11
CA GLY A 276 -12.78 -6.02 19.17
C GLY A 276 -13.20 -6.74 20.45
N VAL A 277 -12.34 -7.61 20.96
CA VAL A 277 -12.31 -7.86 22.39
C VAL A 277 -12.22 -6.44 22.95
N ASP A 278 -13.22 -6.03 23.71
CA ASP A 278 -13.08 -4.93 24.65
C ASP A 278 -11.84 -5.32 25.47
N LEU A 279 -10.67 -4.84 25.05
CA LEU A 279 -9.60 -4.56 25.96
C LEU A 279 -10.22 -3.49 26.83
N THR A 280 -10.79 -3.96 27.92
CA THR A 280 -11.30 -3.17 29.03
C THR A 280 -10.39 -1.97 29.16
N THR A 281 -10.89 -0.80 28.80
CA THR A 281 -10.24 0.47 29.06
C THR A 281 -10.25 0.65 30.57
N GLY A 282 -9.34 -0.04 31.25
CA GLY A 282 -8.85 0.34 32.57
C GLY A 282 -7.91 1.51 32.36
N GLY A 283 -8.47 2.64 31.93
CA GLY A 283 -7.79 3.91 32.03
C GLY A 283 -7.73 4.26 33.50
N ASP A 284 -6.64 3.86 34.16
CA ASP A 284 -6.26 4.48 35.42
C ASP A 284 -5.91 5.93 35.07
N GLY A 285 -6.87 6.82 35.30
CA GLY A 285 -6.76 8.25 35.08
C GLY A 285 -5.87 8.92 36.13
N GLU A 286 -4.68 8.37 36.37
CA GLU A 286 -3.63 9.09 37.06
C GLU A 286 -2.88 9.95 36.05
N SER A 287 -2.99 11.27 36.22
CA SER A 287 -2.20 12.28 35.53
C SER A 287 -0.72 12.11 35.86
N LYS A 288 -0.05 11.13 35.24
CA LYS A 288 1.39 10.97 35.33
C LYS A 288 2.05 12.23 34.76
N PRO A 289 2.99 12.85 35.50
CA PRO A 289 3.61 14.09 35.06
C PRO A 289 4.42 13.85 33.79
N VAL A 290 4.16 14.66 32.76
CA VAL A 290 4.94 14.68 31.52
C VAL A 290 5.95 15.82 31.56
N ARG A 291 7.15 15.57 31.04
CA ARG A 291 8.21 16.59 30.94
C ARG A 291 8.07 17.29 29.59
N SER A 292 7.80 18.59 29.58
CA SER A 292 7.86 19.39 28.36
C SER A 292 9.26 20.01 28.19
N THR A 293 9.69 20.18 26.94
CA THR A 293 10.92 20.90 26.58
C THR A 293 10.60 21.96 25.53
N ASP A 294 11.45 22.98 25.43
CA ASP A 294 11.38 24.01 24.40
C ASP A 294 12.40 23.75 23.28
N ALA A 295 12.27 24.49 22.16
CA ALA A 295 13.11 24.31 20.98
C ALA A 295 14.60 24.58 21.26
N SER A 296 14.91 25.57 22.10
CA SER A 296 16.28 25.91 22.51
C SER A 296 16.94 24.76 23.27
N ASP A 297 16.22 24.16 24.23
CA ASP A 297 16.73 23.06 25.05
C ASP A 297 16.90 21.78 24.22
N ALA A 298 15.99 21.53 23.28
CA ALA A 298 16.12 20.44 22.33
C ALA A 298 17.33 20.63 21.39
N ALA A 299 17.56 21.85 20.90
CA ALA A 299 18.70 22.18 20.06
C ALA A 299 20.04 21.98 20.78
N ILE A 300 20.14 22.38 22.06
CA ILE A 300 21.32 22.16 22.89
C ILE A 300 21.59 20.65 23.03
N GLN A 301 20.58 19.85 23.40
CA GLN A 301 20.74 18.41 23.55
C GLN A 301 21.19 17.74 22.25
N LEU A 302 20.64 18.15 21.10
CA LEU A 302 20.98 17.59 19.80
C LEU A 302 22.39 18.00 19.33
N THR A 303 22.82 19.23 19.59
CA THR A 303 24.12 19.76 19.13
C THR A 303 25.29 19.17 19.91
N TYR A 304 25.10 18.87 21.20
CA TYR A 304 26.14 18.27 22.04
C TYR A 304 26.11 16.72 22.05
N ALA A 305 25.17 16.10 21.34
CA ALA A 305 25.14 14.65 21.16
C ALA A 305 26.26 14.21 20.20
N SER A 306 26.82 13.02 20.41
CA SER A 306 27.71 12.41 19.42
C SER A 306 26.92 11.67 18.33
N ARG A 307 25.81 11.04 18.73
CA ARG A 307 24.95 10.26 17.82
C ARG A 307 23.47 10.53 18.07
N VAL A 308 22.74 10.86 17.00
CA VAL A 308 21.32 11.17 17.03
C VAL A 308 20.57 10.22 16.10
N VAL A 309 19.50 9.60 16.62
CA VAL A 309 18.55 8.84 15.82
C VAL A 309 17.25 9.61 15.62
N ILE A 310 16.82 9.77 14.38
CA ILE A 310 15.53 10.36 14.03
C ILE A 310 14.56 9.23 13.76
N ALA A 311 13.48 9.15 14.54
CA ALA A 311 12.39 8.19 14.35
C ALA A 311 11.17 8.90 13.74
N PRO A 312 11.04 8.95 12.40
CA PRO A 312 9.94 9.61 11.72
C PRO A 312 8.64 8.80 11.80
N GLY A 313 7.51 9.50 11.96
CA GLY A 313 6.18 8.93 11.90
C GLY A 313 5.25 9.65 10.93
N TYR A 314 3.98 9.23 10.89
CA TYR A 314 2.99 9.82 9.98
C TYR A 314 2.77 11.32 10.21
N GLY A 315 2.97 11.83 11.44
CA GLY A 315 2.86 13.26 11.73
C GLY A 315 3.86 14.12 10.96
N LEU A 316 5.07 13.62 10.67
CA LEU A 316 6.06 14.28 9.83
C LEU A 316 5.53 14.45 8.40
N ALA A 317 4.92 13.41 7.86
CA ALA A 317 4.33 13.41 6.52
C ALA A 317 3.14 14.38 6.41
N VAL A 318 2.25 14.39 7.40
CA VAL A 318 1.10 15.31 7.44
C VAL A 318 1.55 16.78 7.50
N ALA A 319 2.59 17.08 8.27
CA ALA A 319 3.15 18.43 8.38
C ALA A 319 4.03 18.84 7.18
N GLN A 320 4.34 17.93 6.26
CA GLN A 320 5.30 18.16 5.17
C GLN A 320 6.66 18.65 5.69
N ALA A 321 7.14 18.01 6.75
CA ALA A 321 8.35 18.44 7.48
C ALA A 321 9.64 17.77 6.97
N GLN A 322 9.59 16.89 5.96
CA GLN A 322 10.76 16.12 5.49
C GLN A 322 11.96 16.97 5.09
N HIS A 323 11.73 18.09 4.39
CA HIS A 323 12.81 19.00 4.01
C HIS A 323 13.38 19.76 5.22
N ALA A 324 12.54 20.12 6.19
CA ALA A 324 13.00 20.77 7.42
C ALA A 324 13.84 19.79 8.27
N VAL A 325 13.43 18.52 8.35
CA VAL A 325 14.20 17.48 9.03
C VAL A 325 15.54 17.23 8.34
N ARG A 326 15.56 17.21 7.00
CA ARG A 326 16.82 17.13 6.24
C ARG A 326 17.74 18.30 6.53
N GLU A 327 17.20 19.51 6.56
CA GLU A 327 17.96 20.73 6.86
C GLU A 327 18.55 20.68 8.27
N MET A 328 17.73 20.33 9.27
CA MET A 328 18.17 20.11 10.64
C MET A 328 19.30 19.08 10.74
N ALA A 329 19.14 17.92 10.08
CA ALA A 329 20.17 16.88 10.06
C ALA A 329 21.47 17.38 9.43
N ASN A 330 21.41 18.18 8.36
CA ASN A 330 22.59 18.78 7.76
C ASN A 330 23.30 19.76 8.70
N GLU A 331 22.55 20.55 9.48
CA GLU A 331 23.16 21.46 10.47
C GLU A 331 23.79 20.69 11.63
N LEU A 332 23.17 19.61 12.10
CA LEU A 332 23.76 18.74 13.11
C LEU A 332 25.04 18.06 12.61
N GLU A 333 25.04 17.59 11.35
CA GLU A 333 26.23 17.00 10.72
C GLU A 333 27.41 17.99 10.59
N LYS A 334 27.15 19.31 10.49
CA LYS A 334 28.22 20.33 10.53
C LYS A 334 28.85 20.49 11.91
N HIS A 335 28.15 20.05 12.96
CA HIS A 335 28.63 20.01 14.34
C HIS A 335 29.25 18.64 14.69
N ASP A 336 29.65 17.86 13.68
CA ASP A 336 30.23 16.51 13.84
C ASP A 336 29.30 15.49 14.53
N VAL A 337 27.98 15.73 14.52
CA VAL A 337 26.97 14.80 15.05
C VAL A 337 26.63 13.75 13.99
N GLU A 338 26.69 12.47 14.35
CA GLU A 338 26.24 11.38 13.48
C GLU A 338 24.71 11.26 13.52
N VAL A 339 24.05 11.54 12.39
CA VAL A 339 22.59 11.47 12.26
C VAL A 339 22.16 10.27 11.41
N VAL A 340 21.33 9.40 12.00
CA VAL A 340 20.71 8.25 11.33
C VAL A 340 19.19 8.27 11.48
N TYR A 341 18.48 7.63 10.56
CA TYR A 341 17.01 7.57 10.55
C TYR A 341 16.55 6.14 10.82
N ALA A 342 15.77 5.95 11.90
CA ALA A 342 15.18 4.67 12.26
C ALA A 342 13.83 4.50 11.55
N ILE A 343 13.77 3.61 10.57
CA ILE A 343 12.57 3.38 9.77
C ILE A 343 11.80 2.17 10.30
N HIS A 344 10.58 2.41 10.78
CA HIS A 344 9.67 1.34 11.12
C HIS A 344 8.94 0.85 9.87
N PRO A 345 8.81 -0.47 9.63
CA PRO A 345 8.15 -1.02 8.43
C PRO A 345 6.71 -0.53 8.16
N VAL A 346 5.99 -0.12 9.21
CA VAL A 346 4.59 0.33 9.14
C VAL A 346 4.43 1.82 9.47
N ALA A 347 5.53 2.59 9.53
CA ALA A 347 5.45 4.03 9.70
C ALA A 347 4.78 4.67 8.48
N GLY A 348 3.63 5.32 8.71
CA GLY A 348 2.89 6.05 7.69
C GLY A 348 1.60 5.33 7.27
N ARG A 349 1.22 5.50 6.00
CA ARG A 349 -0.02 4.94 5.40
C ARG A 349 0.21 3.94 4.26
N MET A 350 1.46 3.56 3.99
CA MET A 350 1.81 2.48 3.06
C MET A 350 3.17 1.88 3.44
N PRO A 351 3.49 0.64 3.04
CA PRO A 351 4.84 0.11 3.14
C PRO A 351 5.84 1.06 2.48
N GLY A 352 6.94 1.33 3.18
CA GLY A 352 8.00 2.20 2.68
C GLY A 352 7.62 3.68 2.54
N HIS A 353 6.50 4.12 3.14
CA HIS A 353 6.05 5.53 3.04
C HIS A 353 7.16 6.49 3.48
N MET A 354 7.80 6.22 4.63
CA MET A 354 8.89 7.09 5.14
C MET A 354 10.12 7.05 4.23
N ASN A 355 10.51 5.88 3.70
CA ASN A 355 11.67 5.78 2.80
C ASN A 355 11.47 6.65 1.56
N VAL A 356 10.28 6.62 0.97
CA VAL A 356 9.95 7.41 -0.23
C VAL A 356 9.94 8.91 0.08
N LEU A 357 9.36 9.30 1.20
CA LEU A 357 9.22 10.71 1.60
C LEU A 357 10.55 11.33 2.04
N LEU A 358 11.44 10.56 2.68
CA LEU A 358 12.80 11.00 3.00
C LEU A 358 13.70 11.01 1.77
N ALA A 359 13.51 10.08 0.83
CA ALA A 359 14.20 10.12 -0.45
C ALA A 359 13.80 11.35 -1.30
N GLU A 360 12.54 11.79 -1.23
CA GLU A 360 12.10 13.06 -1.83
C GLU A 360 12.83 14.27 -1.22
N ALA A 361 13.18 14.20 0.07
CA ALA A 361 13.97 15.21 0.75
C ALA A 361 15.49 15.04 0.57
N ASP A 362 15.94 14.21 -0.38
CA ASP A 362 17.36 13.94 -0.66
C ASP A 362 18.14 13.43 0.57
N VAL A 363 17.50 12.60 1.41
CA VAL A 363 18.19 11.85 2.47
C VAL A 363 18.91 10.65 1.85
N PRO A 364 20.23 10.46 2.10
CA PRO A 364 20.95 9.28 1.62
C PRO A 364 20.37 7.98 2.19
N TYR A 365 20.14 6.98 1.31
CA TYR A 365 19.61 5.68 1.72
C TYR A 365 20.46 4.96 2.77
N GLU A 366 21.76 5.19 2.79
CA GLU A 366 22.69 4.60 3.78
C GLU A 366 22.40 5.07 5.21
N LYS A 367 21.73 6.22 5.37
CA LYS A 367 21.29 6.74 6.67
C LYS A 367 19.90 6.24 7.07
N LEU A 368 19.18 5.56 6.18
CA LEU A 368 17.87 4.97 6.44
C LEU A 368 18.09 3.54 6.93
N ILE A 369 18.05 3.35 8.25
CA ILE A 369 18.30 2.07 8.90
C ILE A 369 16.94 1.47 9.29
N GLU A 370 16.70 0.22 8.90
CA GLU A 370 15.46 -0.48 9.24
C GLU A 370 15.43 -0.83 10.73
N MET A 371 14.22 -0.93 11.29
CA MET A 371 13.96 -1.16 12.72
C MET A 371 14.76 -2.33 13.33
N ASP A 372 14.87 -3.45 12.62
CA ASP A 372 15.54 -4.65 13.13
C ASP A 372 17.05 -4.43 13.33
N ASP A 373 17.67 -3.63 12.46
CA ASP A 373 19.10 -3.33 12.51
C ASP A 373 19.39 -2.26 13.58
N ILE A 374 18.61 -1.15 13.57
CA ILE A 374 18.85 0.00 14.45
C ILE A 374 18.59 -0.32 15.93
N ASN A 375 17.65 -1.22 16.24
CA ASN A 375 17.28 -1.55 17.62
C ASN A 375 18.47 -2.09 18.43
N SER A 376 19.43 -2.74 17.78
CA SER A 376 20.65 -3.25 18.44
C SER A 376 21.65 -2.14 18.81
N GLU A 377 21.55 -0.98 18.16
CA GLU A 377 22.45 0.16 18.31
C GLU A 377 21.90 1.24 19.25
N LEU A 378 20.58 1.27 19.50
CA LEU A 378 19.91 2.29 20.33
C LEU A 378 20.55 2.54 21.70
N PRO A 379 21.06 1.54 22.44
CA PRO A 379 21.77 1.77 23.71
C PRO A 379 23.03 2.64 23.62
N GLN A 380 23.60 2.77 22.42
CA GLN A 380 24.81 3.55 22.14
C GLN A 380 24.48 4.94 21.58
N ILE A 381 23.20 5.28 21.43
CA ILE A 381 22.74 6.54 20.85
C ILE A 381 22.38 7.52 21.98
N ASP A 382 22.90 8.74 21.88
CA ASP A 382 22.75 9.75 22.92
C ASP A 382 21.34 10.34 22.95
N VAL A 383 20.79 10.67 21.78
CA VAL A 383 19.47 11.32 21.66
C VAL A 383 18.63 10.68 20.56
N ALA A 384 17.40 10.29 20.91
CA ALA A 384 16.36 9.88 19.96
C ALA A 384 15.34 11.00 19.74
N LEU A 385 15.21 11.45 18.50
CA LEU A 385 14.25 12.47 18.09
C LEU A 385 13.07 11.81 17.37
N VAL A 386 11.96 11.65 18.09
CA VAL A 386 10.72 11.05 17.55
C VAL A 386 9.85 12.14 16.94
N ILE A 387 9.60 12.09 15.63
CA ILE A 387 8.87 13.15 14.93
C ILE A 387 7.53 12.63 14.42
N GLY A 388 6.46 12.97 15.13
CA GLY A 388 5.10 12.61 14.71
C GLY A 388 4.83 11.10 14.66
N ALA A 389 5.61 10.32 15.42
CA ALA A 389 5.40 8.89 15.65
C ALA A 389 4.78 8.67 17.03
N ASN A 390 3.88 7.68 17.15
CA ASN A 390 3.31 7.30 18.44
C ASN A 390 3.32 5.79 18.59
N ASP A 391 2.50 5.08 17.81
CA ASP A 391 2.35 3.62 17.95
C ASP A 391 3.64 2.86 17.63
N THR A 392 4.45 3.34 16.67
CA THR A 392 5.73 2.74 16.26
C THR A 392 6.85 2.83 17.30
N VAL A 393 6.64 3.62 18.36
CA VAL A 393 7.58 3.77 19.49
C VAL A 393 6.90 3.45 20.83
N ASN A 394 5.67 2.93 20.81
CA ASN A 394 4.90 2.65 22.01
C ASN A 394 5.19 1.20 22.50
N PRO A 395 5.79 1.01 23.69
CA PRO A 395 6.05 -0.32 24.25
C PRO A 395 4.79 -1.19 24.41
N GLU A 396 3.61 -0.58 24.50
CA GLU A 396 2.32 -1.25 24.67
C GLU A 396 1.53 -1.44 23.36
N ALA A 397 2.08 -1.07 22.19
CA ALA A 397 1.38 -1.21 20.91
C ALA A 397 1.11 -2.68 20.49
N GLY A 398 1.73 -3.66 21.14
CA GLY A 398 1.56 -5.09 20.82
C GLY A 398 2.20 -5.51 19.48
N MET A 399 3.00 -4.64 18.87
CA MET A 399 3.78 -4.89 17.66
C MET A 399 5.27 -4.62 17.92
N PRO A 400 6.20 -5.19 17.11
CA PRO A 400 7.60 -4.76 17.14
C PRO A 400 7.68 -3.24 17.03
N ILE A 401 8.53 -2.62 17.83
CA ILE A 401 8.68 -1.17 17.88
C ILE A 401 10.14 -0.77 17.69
N ILE A 402 10.37 0.51 17.38
CA ILE A 402 11.69 1.12 17.56
C ILE A 402 11.82 1.44 19.05
N ASP A 403 12.70 0.73 19.75
CA ASP A 403 12.80 0.79 21.21
C ASP A 403 13.59 2.01 21.71
N VAL A 404 13.14 3.21 21.33
CA VAL A 404 13.82 4.50 21.58
C VAL A 404 14.04 4.78 23.06
N GLN A 405 13.35 4.08 23.98
CA GLN A 405 13.57 4.22 25.42
C GLN A 405 14.98 3.80 25.85
N GLN A 406 15.67 2.99 25.05
CA GLN A 406 17.04 2.55 25.31
C GLN A 406 18.08 3.64 25.05
N CYS A 407 17.72 4.73 24.38
CA CYS A 407 18.62 5.85 24.12
C CYS A 407 18.85 6.70 25.37
N GLY A 408 19.95 7.48 25.37
CA GLY A 408 20.31 8.35 26.49
C GLY A 408 19.22 9.35 26.87
N GLN A 409 18.67 10.05 25.86
CA GLN A 409 17.53 10.96 25.97
C GLN A 409 16.57 10.75 24.79
N VAL A 410 15.28 11.00 25.01
CA VAL A 410 14.23 10.93 23.98
C VAL A 410 13.49 12.25 23.93
N ILE A 411 13.40 12.84 22.74
CA ILE A 411 12.65 14.07 22.48
C ILE A 411 11.53 13.73 21.49
N ILE A 412 10.28 13.96 21.89
CA ILE A 412 9.11 13.60 21.08
C ILE A 412 8.38 14.86 20.63
N LEU A 413 8.26 15.03 19.31
CA LEU A 413 7.55 16.13 18.67
C LEU A 413 6.12 15.73 18.35
N LYS A 414 5.15 16.39 19.00
CA LYS A 414 3.72 16.16 18.77
C LYS A 414 2.88 17.40 19.10
N ARG A 415 1.68 17.51 18.50
CA ARG A 415 0.78 18.65 18.69
C ARG A 415 0.04 18.65 20.03
N SER A 416 -0.31 17.47 20.54
CA SER A 416 -1.12 17.31 21.75
C SER A 416 -0.93 15.92 22.36
N MET A 417 -1.53 15.67 23.52
CA MET A 417 -1.54 14.34 24.17
C MET A 417 -2.50 13.33 23.54
N SER A 418 -3.05 13.61 22.36
CA SER A 418 -3.93 12.65 21.67
C SER A 418 -3.22 11.33 21.39
N ALA A 419 -3.94 10.22 21.56
CA ALA A 419 -3.48 8.90 21.17
C ALA A 419 -3.21 8.79 19.66
N GLY A 420 -2.42 7.79 19.29
CA GLY A 420 -2.09 7.45 17.91
C GLY A 420 -3.24 6.75 17.21
N PHE A 421 -2.93 5.95 16.18
CA PHE A 421 -3.95 5.21 15.48
C PHE A 421 -4.57 4.13 16.37
N ALA A 422 -3.75 3.45 17.19
CA ALA A 422 -4.20 2.38 18.08
C ALA A 422 -5.18 2.85 19.17
N GLY A 423 -5.26 4.15 19.45
CA GLY A 423 -6.13 4.70 20.49
C GLY A 423 -5.68 4.38 21.92
N ILE A 424 -4.47 3.83 22.08
CA ILE A 424 -3.83 3.49 23.36
C ILE A 424 -2.94 4.66 23.79
N ASP A 425 -2.87 4.91 25.09
CA ASP A 425 -1.89 5.86 25.63
C ASP A 425 -0.47 5.29 25.50
N ASN A 426 0.55 6.15 25.54
CA ASN A 426 1.94 5.71 25.35
C ASN A 426 2.76 5.91 26.63
N PRO A 427 3.16 4.81 27.31
CA PRO A 427 3.98 4.87 28.52
C PRO A 427 5.30 5.63 28.34
N LEU A 428 5.87 5.61 27.13
CA LEU A 428 7.12 6.30 26.79
C LEU A 428 7.09 7.79 27.15
N PHE A 429 5.92 8.43 27.06
CA PHE A 429 5.74 9.85 27.36
C PHE A 429 6.02 10.21 28.82
N TYR A 430 5.97 9.22 29.71
CA TYR A 430 6.13 9.38 31.15
C TYR A 430 7.51 8.91 31.66
N ASN A 431 8.37 8.42 30.78
CA ASN A 431 9.71 7.97 31.16
C ASN A 431 10.60 9.16 31.59
N GLU A 432 11.54 8.90 32.50
CA GLU A 432 12.43 9.95 33.05
C GLU A 432 13.36 10.56 32.01
N ASN A 433 13.76 9.78 31.00
CA ASN A 433 14.61 10.19 29.88
C ASN A 433 13.83 10.76 28.69
N THR A 434 12.51 10.93 28.81
CA THR A 434 11.67 11.44 27.72
C THR A 434 11.22 12.87 27.99
N SER A 435 11.31 13.72 26.97
CA SER A 435 10.75 15.07 26.94
C SER A 435 9.86 15.29 25.73
N LEU A 436 8.80 16.08 25.89
CA LEU A 436 7.81 16.39 24.87
C LEU A 436 8.01 17.83 24.36
N LEU A 437 8.25 17.98 23.06
CA LEU A 437 8.23 19.26 22.38
C LEU A 437 6.88 19.43 21.69
N PHE A 438 6.04 20.31 22.23
CA PHE A 438 4.70 20.54 21.69
C PHE A 438 4.72 21.51 20.51
N GLY A 439 4.08 21.14 19.40
CA GLY A 439 3.96 21.99 18.23
C GLY A 439 3.63 21.23 16.94
N ASP A 440 3.45 21.98 15.86
CA ASP A 440 3.45 21.38 14.52
C ASP A 440 4.86 20.88 14.17
N ALA A 441 4.96 19.68 13.60
CA ALA A 441 6.26 19.06 13.36
C ALA A 441 7.18 19.92 12.47
N LYS A 442 6.64 20.62 11.48
CA LYS A 442 7.46 21.45 10.58
C LYS A 442 7.97 22.70 11.29
N GLU A 443 7.09 23.36 12.05
CA GLU A 443 7.45 24.56 12.82
C GLU A 443 8.43 24.24 13.94
N SER A 444 8.18 23.18 14.71
CA SER A 444 9.09 22.76 15.79
C SER A 444 10.47 22.39 15.26
N VAL A 445 10.56 21.64 14.16
CA VAL A 445 11.85 21.30 13.54
C VAL A 445 12.55 22.55 13.00
N ALA A 446 11.82 23.47 12.37
CA ALA A 446 12.41 24.72 11.87
C ALA A 446 12.95 25.60 13.00
N ASN A 447 12.23 25.71 14.13
CA ASN A 447 12.67 26.45 15.30
C ASN A 447 13.93 25.82 15.91
N VAL A 448 13.94 24.49 16.11
CA VAL A 448 15.13 23.77 16.57
C VAL A 448 16.32 23.99 15.63
N THR A 449 16.08 23.93 14.30
CA THR A 449 17.14 24.19 13.31
C THR A 449 17.69 25.61 13.40
N GLY A 450 16.83 26.60 13.69
CA GLY A 450 17.24 27.99 13.91
C GLY A 450 18.19 28.10 15.10
N GLU A 451 17.81 27.53 16.24
CA GLU A 451 18.61 27.51 17.47
C GLU A 451 19.95 26.76 17.27
N VAL A 452 19.96 25.62 16.57
CA VAL A 452 21.19 24.87 16.24
C VAL A 452 22.18 25.72 15.42
N LYS A 453 21.69 26.63 14.56
CA LYS A 453 22.56 27.52 13.76
C LYS A 453 23.15 28.68 14.56
N GLU A 454 22.58 29.00 15.72
CA GLU A 454 23.04 30.07 16.61
C GLU A 454 24.06 29.58 17.65
N LEU A 455 24.09 28.26 17.89
CA LEU A 455 25.11 27.55 18.67
C LEU A 455 26.40 27.37 17.85
#